data_AF-A0A1H2T7I6-F1
#
_entry.id   AF-A0A1H2T7I6-F1
#
_cell.length_a   1.000
_cell.length_b   1.000
_cell.length_c   1.000
_cell.angle_alpha   90.00
_cell.angle_beta   90.00
_cell.angle_gamma   90.00
#
_symmetry.space_group_name_H-M   'P 1'
#
loop_
_entity.id
_entity.type
_entity.pdbx_description
1 polymer ?
#
loop_
_entity_poly.entity_id
_entity_poly.type
_entity_poly.pdbx_seq_one_letter_code
_entity_poly.pdbx_strand_id
1 'polypeptide(L)'
;MTSKFILLAAVATSVVALSAQTAAAQCVTSGSDVTCSGLQTGPVLVPDDDATVTVNAGASVDGDGEHTFEISGDGVEMTNSGAIKSSDGKETVKFTGENLTLRNTATGEITSDDRGIESDGSGAGFSLFNDGEILAPNDDAMRVDEDDVTVVNNGRIEAGGRALRARGDDFTIVNSGELISNGDEGIEGRDGFDMTNQVGGRVEAFDDGVQFGIGTLRNHGEIIGGDDGIDVDGGLIENTGVIRTSSTAFDAAGIDIDEVDEAGGTPPTLVIDNGDGGLIEGQIGIFADPAAVHAIEIRNAGRIAGLGGEAIHLAPGQMDSLLELSGASEIEGAVIFGGGDDTLLIGDLTTSGHLSNGFEIDGGEGGDLVSFAEGYELSDLYDISLAGDLLTFSFETLSGEDATAALRSFAWLDIGGARYAVRGAGVSAVPAPLAGVLLISGLAGLAGVARRRRAA
;
A
#
# COMPACT_ATOMS: atom_id res chain seq x y z
N MET A 1 -61.07 78.70 24.40
CA MET A 1 -60.53 77.37 24.76
C MET A 1 -60.16 76.66 23.47
N THR A 2 -58.93 76.15 23.40
CA THR A 2 -58.46 74.96 22.63
C THR A 2 -58.74 74.90 21.12
N SER A 3 -57.81 74.55 20.22
CA SER A 3 -56.38 74.23 20.29
C SER A 3 -55.88 74.22 18.84
N LYS A 4 -54.72 74.83 18.57
CA LYS A 4 -53.99 74.67 17.30
C LYS A 4 -53.06 73.47 17.47
N PHE A 5 -53.15 72.48 16.58
CA PHE A 5 -52.12 71.45 16.42
C PHE A 5 -51.47 71.64 15.05
N ILE A 6 -50.20 72.08 15.07
CA ILE A 6 -49.29 72.05 13.93
C ILE A 6 -48.38 70.84 14.18
N LEU A 7 -48.43 69.87 13.28
CA LEU A 7 -47.54 68.71 13.26
C LEU A 7 -46.23 69.14 12.58
N LEU A 8 -45.13 69.17 13.32
CA LEU A 8 -43.77 69.29 12.77
C LEU A 8 -43.11 67.92 12.90
N ALA A 9 -42.90 67.24 11.77
CA ALA A 9 -42.11 66.01 11.71
C ALA A 9 -40.63 66.38 11.53
N ALA A 10 -39.81 66.17 12.57
CA ALA A 10 -38.37 66.27 12.48
C ALA A 10 -37.80 64.89 12.11
N VAL A 11 -37.23 64.80 10.90
CA VAL A 11 -36.45 63.64 10.46
C VAL A 11 -35.05 63.79 11.05
N ALA A 12 -34.69 62.90 11.99
CA ALA A 12 -33.35 62.82 12.54
C ALA A 12 -32.53 61.82 11.73
N THR A 13 -31.77 62.31 10.76
CA THR A 13 -30.78 61.52 10.01
C THR A 13 -29.55 61.34 10.89
N SER A 14 -29.39 60.14 11.45
CA SER A 14 -28.19 59.76 12.20
C SER A 14 -27.15 59.23 11.22
N VAL A 15 -26.14 60.04 10.90
CA VAL A 15 -24.97 59.59 10.14
C VAL A 15 -24.08 58.81 11.10
N VAL A 16 -24.13 57.47 11.02
CA VAL A 16 -23.15 56.60 11.66
C VAL A 16 -21.90 56.64 10.78
N ALA A 17 -20.87 57.38 11.22
CA ALA A 17 -19.56 57.30 10.62
C ALA A 17 -18.93 55.96 11.01
N LEU A 18 -19.01 54.98 10.12
CA LEU A 18 -18.29 53.72 10.25
C LEU A 18 -16.82 54.00 9.91
N SER A 19 -15.99 54.17 10.94
CA SER A 19 -14.54 54.17 10.76
C SER A 19 -14.11 52.75 10.42
N ALA A 20 -13.84 52.48 9.13
CA ALA A 20 -13.11 51.28 8.71
C ALA A 20 -11.70 51.38 9.29
N GLN A 21 -11.45 50.72 10.43
CA GLN A 21 -10.09 50.41 10.83
C GLN A 21 -9.60 49.37 9.84
N THR A 22 -8.62 49.73 9.01
CA THR A 22 -7.79 48.75 8.30
C THR A 22 -7.20 47.84 9.36
N ALA A 23 -7.69 46.60 9.45
CA ALA A 23 -7.06 45.58 10.28
C ALA A 23 -5.60 45.48 9.80
N ALA A 24 -4.65 45.70 10.71
CA ALA A 24 -3.25 45.49 10.37
C ALA A 24 -3.07 44.02 10.02
N ALA A 25 -2.27 43.74 8.98
CA ALA A 25 -1.76 42.41 8.69
C ALA A 25 -1.24 41.77 9.98
N GLN A 26 -1.75 40.59 10.34
CA GLN A 26 -1.42 39.93 11.61
C GLN A 26 -0.29 38.92 11.49
N CYS A 27 0.28 38.80 10.28
CA CYS A 27 1.60 38.24 10.06
C CYS A 27 2.65 39.36 10.10
N VAL A 28 3.63 39.22 10.98
CA VAL A 28 4.72 40.19 11.19
C VAL A 28 6.05 39.52 10.90
N THR A 29 6.86 40.16 10.05
CA THR A 29 8.24 39.75 9.78
C THR A 29 9.21 40.40 10.77
N SER A 30 10.11 39.62 11.36
CA SER A 30 11.15 40.07 12.28
C SER A 30 12.49 39.42 11.97
N GLY A 31 13.33 40.10 11.17
CA GLY A 31 14.48 39.44 10.54
C GLY A 31 13.99 38.65 9.34
N SER A 32 14.41 37.38 9.23
CA SER A 32 13.88 36.41 8.27
C SER A 32 12.58 35.74 8.75
N ASP A 33 12.29 35.79 10.06
CA ASP A 33 11.16 35.06 10.65
C ASP A 33 9.81 35.73 10.40
N VAL A 34 8.78 34.92 10.16
CA VAL A 34 7.39 35.35 9.97
C VAL A 34 6.49 34.75 11.04
N THR A 35 5.74 35.59 11.77
CA THR A 35 4.79 35.12 12.79
C THR A 35 3.39 35.67 12.55
N CYS A 36 2.42 34.77 12.37
CA CYS A 36 1.00 35.08 12.21
C CYS A 36 0.24 34.84 13.53
N SER A 37 -0.49 35.85 14.02
CA SER A 37 -1.15 35.83 15.35
C SER A 37 -2.66 36.10 15.34
N GLY A 38 -3.25 36.26 14.16
CA GLY A 38 -4.69 36.31 13.98
C GLY A 38 -5.04 36.37 12.50
N LEU A 39 -6.01 37.19 12.08
CA LEU A 39 -6.47 37.19 10.68
C LEU A 39 -5.48 37.91 9.76
N GLN A 40 -4.97 37.17 8.79
CA GLN A 40 -4.19 37.67 7.65
C GLN A 40 -4.98 37.41 6.37
N THR A 41 -5.06 38.41 5.50
CA THR A 41 -5.61 38.25 4.15
C THR A 41 -4.51 38.51 3.13
N GLY A 42 -4.47 37.70 2.08
CA GLY A 42 -3.52 37.79 0.99
C GLY A 42 -2.19 37.07 1.24
N PRO A 43 -1.34 37.01 0.21
CA PRO A 43 -0.17 36.13 0.20
C PRO A 43 0.86 36.53 1.24
N VAL A 44 1.49 35.54 1.84
CA VAL A 44 2.65 35.68 2.74
C VAL A 44 3.89 35.15 2.01
N LEU A 45 4.83 36.05 1.74
CA LEU A 45 6.07 35.73 1.03
C LEU A 45 7.20 35.52 2.03
N VAL A 46 7.97 34.45 1.86
CA VAL A 46 9.12 34.09 2.71
C VAL A 46 10.33 33.82 1.81
N PRO A 47 11.06 34.89 1.41
CA PRO A 47 12.16 34.77 0.46
C PRO A 47 13.54 34.53 1.09
N ASP A 48 13.64 34.63 2.41
CA ASP A 48 14.91 34.54 3.13
C ASP A 48 15.22 33.08 3.50
N ASP A 49 16.48 32.69 3.34
CA ASP A 49 16.99 31.39 3.79
C ASP A 49 16.97 31.27 5.32
N ASP A 50 16.91 30.04 5.82
CA ASP A 50 16.88 29.67 7.23
C ASP A 50 15.75 30.40 8.02
N ALA A 51 14.68 30.80 7.34
CA ALA A 51 13.56 31.50 7.96
C ALA A 51 12.71 30.54 8.80
N THR A 52 12.17 31.03 9.92
CA THR A 52 11.11 30.35 10.66
C THR A 52 9.75 30.99 10.39
N VAL A 53 8.77 30.18 9.98
CA VAL A 53 7.38 30.61 9.79
C VAL A 53 6.51 30.00 10.88
N THR A 54 5.77 30.82 11.63
CA THR A 54 4.88 30.34 12.70
C THR A 54 3.48 30.90 12.53
N VAL A 55 2.49 30.02 12.38
CA VAL A 55 1.05 30.35 12.43
C VAL A 55 0.50 29.91 13.78
N ASN A 56 0.23 30.88 14.67
CA ASN A 56 -0.20 30.59 16.03
C ASN A 56 -1.59 29.98 16.08
N ALA A 57 -1.88 29.24 17.15
CA ALA A 57 -3.23 28.79 17.45
C ALA A 57 -4.23 29.95 17.49
N GLY A 58 -5.34 29.79 16.76
CA GLY A 58 -6.36 30.82 16.58
C GLY A 58 -6.04 31.88 15.52
N ALA A 59 -4.86 31.84 14.90
CA ALA A 59 -4.59 32.61 13.68
C ALA A 59 -5.28 31.99 12.48
N SER A 60 -5.58 32.84 11.48
CA SER A 60 -6.19 32.43 10.21
C SER A 60 -5.50 33.20 9.10
N VAL A 61 -4.84 32.51 8.18
CA VAL A 61 -4.24 33.10 6.98
C VAL A 61 -5.08 32.68 5.80
N ASP A 62 -5.71 33.65 5.14
CA ASP A 62 -6.63 33.46 4.03
C ASP A 62 -6.02 34.10 2.77
N GLY A 63 -5.47 33.27 1.89
CA GLY A 63 -4.76 33.69 0.70
C GLY A 63 -5.73 34.09 -0.42
N ASP A 64 -5.64 35.34 -0.88
CA ASP A 64 -6.36 35.81 -2.07
C ASP A 64 -5.50 35.80 -3.35
N GLY A 65 -4.20 35.49 -3.25
CA GLY A 65 -3.26 35.29 -4.36
C GLY A 65 -3.16 33.83 -4.80
N GLU A 66 -2.37 33.54 -5.84
CA GLU A 66 -2.12 32.17 -6.37
C GLU A 66 -1.72 31.19 -5.26
N HIS A 67 -0.96 31.67 -4.26
CA HIS A 67 -0.58 30.89 -3.08
C HIS A 67 -0.88 31.68 -1.80
N THR A 68 -1.26 30.99 -0.72
CA THR A 68 -1.42 31.62 0.60
C THR A 68 -0.06 31.88 1.23
N PHE A 69 0.82 30.89 1.17
CA PHE A 69 2.24 31.02 1.49
C PHE A 69 3.08 30.71 0.24
N GLU A 70 4.04 31.57 -0.05
CA GLU A 70 5.06 31.35 -1.08
C GLU A 70 6.43 31.43 -0.40
N ILE A 71 7.07 30.27 -0.28
CA ILE A 71 8.32 30.07 0.46
C ILE A 71 9.41 29.72 -0.54
N SER A 72 10.35 30.65 -0.72
CA SER A 72 11.41 30.51 -1.74
C SER A 72 12.83 30.48 -1.18
N GLY A 73 13.00 30.68 0.12
CA GLY A 73 14.30 30.52 0.79
C GLY A 73 14.61 29.04 1.06
N ASP A 74 15.88 28.73 1.20
CA ASP A 74 16.37 27.39 1.57
C ASP A 74 16.33 27.19 3.09
N GLY A 75 16.18 25.96 3.57
CA GLY A 75 16.25 25.63 4.99
C GLY A 75 15.08 26.19 5.82
N VAL A 76 13.96 26.52 5.19
CA VAL A 76 12.82 27.13 5.86
C VAL A 76 12.04 26.12 6.69
N GLU A 77 11.76 26.47 7.94
CA GLU A 77 10.92 25.70 8.84
C GLU A 77 9.57 26.40 9.08
N MET A 78 8.47 25.77 8.68
CA MET A 78 7.12 26.24 8.90
C MET A 78 6.40 25.40 9.97
N THR A 79 5.81 26.06 10.96
CA THR A 79 4.92 25.44 11.95
C THR A 79 3.53 26.07 11.90
N ASN A 80 2.53 25.24 11.65
CA ASN A 80 1.12 25.63 11.66
C ASN A 80 0.38 25.06 12.88
N SER A 81 -0.17 25.95 13.69
CA SER A 81 -1.13 25.64 14.76
C SER A 81 -2.47 26.35 14.59
N GLY A 82 -2.62 27.17 13.55
CA GLY A 82 -3.84 27.89 13.21
C GLY A 82 -4.47 27.34 11.94
N ALA A 83 -5.20 28.20 11.21
CA ALA A 83 -5.78 27.84 9.93
C ALA A 83 -5.05 28.55 8.78
N ILE A 84 -4.73 27.81 7.72
CA ILE A 84 -4.19 28.33 6.47
C ILE A 84 -5.16 27.90 5.37
N LYS A 85 -5.67 28.87 4.60
CA LYS A 85 -6.74 28.63 3.64
C LYS A 85 -6.44 29.33 2.33
N SER A 86 -6.65 28.65 1.22
CA SER A 86 -6.79 29.27 -0.10
C SER A 86 -8.24 29.22 -0.57
N SER A 87 -8.59 30.11 -1.50
CA SER A 87 -9.88 30.12 -2.19
C SER A 87 -9.72 30.40 -3.67
N ASP A 88 -10.69 29.95 -4.48
CA ASP A 88 -10.82 30.21 -5.92
C ASP A 88 -9.86 29.41 -6.83
N GLY A 89 -9.69 28.12 -6.57
CA GLY A 89 -8.90 27.18 -7.38
C GLY A 89 -7.40 27.43 -7.30
N LYS A 90 -6.91 27.68 -6.09
CA LYS A 90 -5.53 28.14 -5.83
C LYS A 90 -4.84 27.24 -4.82
N GLU A 91 -3.54 27.10 -4.94
CA GLU A 91 -2.76 26.28 -4.01
C GLU A 91 -2.58 26.98 -2.66
N THR A 92 -2.42 26.21 -1.57
CA THR A 92 -2.31 26.82 -0.24
C THR A 92 -0.88 27.18 0.12
N VAL A 93 0.03 26.21 0.11
CA VAL A 93 1.44 26.41 0.47
C VAL A 93 2.32 25.99 -0.69
N LYS A 94 3.11 26.93 -1.21
CA LYS A 94 4.11 26.66 -2.23
C LYS A 94 5.52 26.81 -1.68
N PHE A 95 6.36 25.86 -2.03
CA PHE A 95 7.76 25.76 -1.71
C PHE A 95 8.60 25.69 -2.99
N THR A 96 9.71 26.44 -3.04
CA THR A 96 10.65 26.40 -4.18
C THR A 96 12.13 26.32 -3.77
N GLY A 97 12.43 26.44 -2.48
CA GLY A 97 13.79 26.31 -1.93
C GLY A 97 14.13 24.85 -1.61
N GLU A 98 15.31 24.61 -1.04
CA GLU A 98 15.79 23.28 -0.65
C GLU A 98 15.65 23.04 0.88
N ASN A 99 15.67 21.78 1.32
CA ASN A 99 15.70 21.40 2.75
C ASN A 99 14.56 22.00 3.59
N LEU A 100 13.35 21.84 3.11
CA LEU A 100 12.17 22.49 3.64
C LEU A 100 11.46 21.60 4.66
N THR A 101 10.91 22.20 5.71
CA THR A 101 10.14 21.48 6.72
C THR A 101 8.81 22.16 6.99
N LEU A 102 7.71 21.41 6.87
CA LEU A 102 6.37 21.82 7.29
C LEU A 102 5.88 20.94 8.45
N ARG A 103 5.51 21.57 9.56
CA ARG A 103 4.92 20.93 10.75
C ARG A 103 3.50 21.44 10.93
N ASN A 104 2.51 20.64 10.54
CA ASN A 104 1.10 20.89 10.84
C ASN A 104 0.74 20.23 12.17
N THR A 105 0.63 21.03 13.23
CA THR A 105 0.37 20.51 14.59
C THR A 105 -1.06 20.02 14.76
N ALA A 106 -1.38 19.37 15.88
CA ALA A 106 -2.71 18.81 16.15
C ALA A 106 -3.90 19.80 16.14
N THR A 107 -3.64 21.11 16.16
CA THR A 107 -4.68 22.15 15.99
C THR A 107 -4.56 22.89 14.66
N GLY A 108 -3.57 22.54 13.85
CA GLY A 108 -3.32 23.11 12.54
C GLY A 108 -4.32 22.58 11.51
N GLU A 109 -4.87 23.48 10.73
CA GLU A 109 -5.72 23.21 9.57
C GLU A 109 -5.06 23.84 8.33
N ILE A 110 -4.88 23.05 7.28
CA ILE A 110 -4.51 23.53 5.94
C ILE A 110 -5.64 23.12 5.00
N THR A 111 -6.33 24.09 4.41
CA THR A 111 -7.47 23.84 3.52
C THR A 111 -7.25 24.53 2.19
N SER A 112 -7.20 23.75 1.12
CA SER A 112 -7.03 24.24 -0.24
C SER A 112 -8.31 24.17 -1.05
N ASP A 113 -8.41 24.97 -2.11
CA ASP A 113 -9.41 24.79 -3.16
C ASP A 113 -8.83 24.09 -4.41
N ASP A 114 -7.51 23.98 -4.52
CA ASP A 114 -6.80 23.18 -5.52
C ASP A 114 -5.80 22.28 -4.78
N ARG A 115 -4.48 22.40 -5.04
CA ARG A 115 -3.47 21.60 -4.35
C ARG A 115 -3.14 22.13 -2.96
N GLY A 116 -2.99 21.24 -1.98
CA GLY A 116 -2.69 21.63 -0.59
C GLY A 116 -1.29 22.22 -0.43
N ILE A 117 -0.30 21.36 -0.60
CA ILE A 117 1.12 21.66 -0.48
C ILE A 117 1.80 21.30 -1.79
N GLU A 118 2.53 22.24 -2.37
CA GLU A 118 3.35 22.02 -3.57
C GLU A 118 4.82 22.35 -3.28
N SER A 119 5.72 21.46 -3.69
CA SER A 119 7.16 21.76 -3.84
C SER A 119 7.59 21.45 -5.27
N ASP A 120 8.05 22.47 -5.99
CA ASP A 120 8.52 22.38 -7.38
C ASP A 120 9.92 22.99 -7.57
N GLY A 121 10.70 23.04 -6.48
CA GLY A 121 12.07 23.50 -6.45
C GLY A 121 13.03 22.57 -7.20
N SER A 122 14.22 23.08 -7.52
CA SER A 122 15.25 22.30 -8.22
C SER A 122 16.20 21.54 -7.27
N GLY A 123 15.87 21.44 -5.99
CA GLY A 123 16.75 20.83 -5.00
C GLY A 123 16.00 19.86 -4.10
N ALA A 124 16.77 18.98 -3.46
CA ALA A 124 16.24 17.86 -2.70
C ALA A 124 15.89 18.24 -1.25
N GLY A 125 15.04 17.43 -0.64
CA GLY A 125 14.77 17.49 0.79
C GLY A 125 13.52 18.30 1.13
N PHE A 126 12.39 17.61 1.21
CA PHE A 126 11.15 18.13 1.76
C PHE A 126 10.64 17.23 2.89
N SER A 127 10.26 17.81 4.03
CA SER A 127 9.72 17.07 5.17
C SER A 127 8.37 17.61 5.63
N LEU A 128 7.34 16.76 5.60
CA LEU A 128 6.03 17.04 6.18
C LEU A 128 5.81 16.23 7.45
N PHE A 129 5.46 16.92 8.54
CA PHE A 129 4.96 16.32 9.77
C PHE A 129 3.52 16.79 10.01
N ASN A 130 2.55 15.90 9.89
CA ASN A 130 1.14 16.21 10.08
C ASN A 130 0.57 15.50 11.31
N ASP A 131 0.21 16.27 12.34
CA ASP A 131 -0.61 15.83 13.47
C ASP A 131 -2.04 16.41 13.40
N GLY A 132 -2.27 17.37 12.50
CA GLY A 132 -3.51 18.10 12.32
C GLY A 132 -4.33 17.62 11.14
N GLU A 133 -4.97 18.56 10.45
CA GLU A 133 -5.78 18.29 9.26
C GLU A 133 -5.24 19.03 8.04
N ILE A 134 -5.16 18.32 6.91
CA ILE A 134 -4.86 18.86 5.58
C ILE A 134 -5.97 18.41 4.63
N LEU A 135 -6.68 19.36 4.03
CA LEU A 135 -7.81 19.12 3.13
C LEU A 135 -7.56 19.78 1.78
N ALA A 136 -7.60 19.01 0.71
CA ALA A 136 -7.53 19.50 -0.68
C ALA A 136 -8.63 18.81 -1.50
N PRO A 137 -9.92 19.17 -1.31
CA PRO A 137 -11.06 18.42 -1.84
C PRO A 137 -11.16 18.35 -3.37
N ASN A 138 -10.37 19.12 -4.12
CA ASN A 138 -10.47 19.20 -5.58
C ASN A 138 -9.21 18.74 -6.34
N ASP A 139 -8.08 18.52 -5.65
CA ASP A 139 -6.81 18.08 -6.25
C ASP A 139 -5.96 17.37 -5.17
N ASP A 140 -4.66 17.22 -5.38
CA ASP A 140 -3.73 16.58 -4.46
C ASP A 140 -3.58 17.37 -3.15
N ALA A 141 -3.54 16.67 -2.01
CA ALA A 141 -3.21 17.32 -0.74
C ALA A 141 -1.72 17.67 -0.65
N MET A 142 -0.84 16.87 -1.24
CA MET A 142 0.58 17.14 -1.34
C MET A 142 1.14 16.64 -2.67
N ARG A 143 1.84 17.52 -3.39
CA ARG A 143 2.67 17.16 -4.56
C ARG A 143 4.08 17.70 -4.41
N VAL A 144 5.06 16.83 -4.51
CA VAL A 144 6.48 17.21 -4.51
C VAL A 144 7.18 16.65 -5.75
N ASP A 145 7.80 17.54 -6.52
CA ASP A 145 8.54 17.22 -7.74
C ASP A 145 10.06 17.25 -7.49
N GLU A 146 10.50 16.73 -6.33
CA GLU A 146 11.89 16.71 -5.82
C GLU A 146 12.24 15.34 -5.20
N ASP A 147 13.55 15.07 -5.08
CA ASP A 147 14.08 13.88 -4.39
C ASP A 147 14.11 14.07 -2.86
N ASP A 148 14.30 12.98 -2.11
CA ASP A 148 14.46 12.97 -0.64
C ASP A 148 13.22 13.54 0.11
N VAL A 149 12.04 13.02 -0.21
CA VAL A 149 10.77 13.46 0.40
C VAL A 149 10.44 12.59 1.61
N THR A 150 10.19 13.21 2.77
CA THR A 150 9.75 12.52 3.99
C THR A 150 8.39 13.01 4.45
N VAL A 151 7.46 12.09 4.67
CA VAL A 151 6.13 12.39 5.24
C VAL A 151 5.91 11.55 6.50
N VAL A 152 5.57 12.22 7.60
CA VAL A 152 5.09 11.58 8.83
C VAL A 152 3.68 12.08 9.09
N ASN A 153 2.70 11.18 8.95
CA ASN A 153 1.29 11.49 9.17
C ASN A 153 0.75 10.78 10.41
N ASN A 154 0.39 11.55 11.43
CA ASN A 154 -0.39 11.10 12.60
C ASN A 154 -1.81 11.69 12.61
N GLY A 155 -2.05 12.69 11.77
CA GLY A 155 -3.32 13.39 11.63
C GLY A 155 -4.17 12.85 10.47
N ARG A 156 -4.87 13.76 9.80
CA ARG A 156 -5.71 13.47 8.64
C ARG A 156 -5.23 14.25 7.44
N ILE A 157 -5.08 13.57 6.31
CA ILE A 157 -4.87 14.16 4.99
C ILE A 157 -5.97 13.63 4.07
N GLU A 158 -6.76 14.52 3.49
CA GLU A 158 -7.84 14.17 2.58
C GLU A 158 -7.73 15.00 1.29
N ALA A 159 -7.81 14.31 0.16
CA ALA A 159 -7.68 14.88 -1.17
C ALA A 159 -8.85 14.50 -2.08
N GLY A 160 -9.11 15.37 -3.07
CA GLY A 160 -9.94 15.06 -4.22
C GLY A 160 -9.16 14.30 -5.29
N GLY A 161 -7.89 14.65 -5.49
CA GLY A 161 -6.89 13.87 -6.23
C GLY A 161 -6.14 12.94 -5.29
N ARG A 162 -4.80 12.93 -5.31
CA ARG A 162 -3.99 12.04 -4.47
C ARG A 162 -3.77 12.61 -3.07
N ALA A 163 -3.77 11.76 -2.04
CA ALA A 163 -3.44 12.25 -0.70
C ALA A 163 -1.96 12.67 -0.65
N LEU A 164 -1.07 11.88 -1.24
CA LEU A 164 0.35 12.20 -1.35
C LEU A 164 0.89 11.81 -2.72
N ARG A 165 1.72 12.66 -3.32
CA ARG A 165 2.46 12.36 -4.55
C ARG A 165 3.89 12.89 -4.50
N ALA A 166 4.85 12.03 -4.81
CA ALA A 166 6.24 12.44 -5.08
C ALA A 166 6.71 11.93 -6.44
N ARG A 167 7.39 12.79 -7.21
CA ARG A 167 7.94 12.44 -8.55
C ARG A 167 9.46 12.34 -8.60
N GLY A 168 10.16 12.70 -7.52
CA GLY A 168 11.58 12.39 -7.37
C GLY A 168 11.78 11.00 -6.76
N ASP A 169 13.05 10.63 -6.64
CA ASP A 169 13.46 9.39 -5.99
C ASP A 169 13.41 9.54 -4.45
N ASP A 170 13.43 8.41 -3.74
CA ASP A 170 13.56 8.34 -2.28
C ASP A 170 12.37 8.98 -1.51
N PHE A 171 11.15 8.54 -1.84
CA PHE A 171 9.93 8.95 -1.13
C PHE A 171 9.66 8.08 0.11
N THR A 172 9.90 8.65 1.30
CA THR A 172 9.73 7.98 2.59
C THR A 172 8.43 8.41 3.31
N ILE A 173 7.62 7.44 3.73
CA ILE A 173 6.34 7.70 4.41
C ILE A 173 6.23 6.88 5.70
N VAL A 174 5.84 7.53 6.79
CA VAL A 174 5.39 6.87 8.02
C VAL A 174 3.97 7.33 8.33
N ASN A 175 3.00 6.45 8.14
CA ASN A 175 1.59 6.73 8.38
C ASN A 175 1.09 6.05 9.65
N SER A 176 0.55 6.81 10.58
CA SER A 176 -0.20 6.36 11.77
C SER A 176 -1.58 7.01 11.87
N GLY A 177 -1.92 7.87 10.91
CA GLY A 177 -3.19 8.59 10.82
C GLY A 177 -4.02 8.14 9.61
N GLU A 178 -4.78 9.07 9.05
CA GLU A 178 -5.65 8.82 7.88
C GLU A 178 -5.08 9.54 6.64
N LEU A 179 -4.96 8.79 5.54
CA LEU A 179 -4.72 9.28 4.18
C LEU A 179 -5.91 8.85 3.32
N ILE A 180 -6.64 9.82 2.77
CA ILE A 180 -7.85 9.57 2.00
C ILE A 180 -7.75 10.28 0.65
N SER A 181 -7.83 9.52 -0.44
CA SER A 181 -8.07 10.03 -1.79
C SER A 181 -9.49 9.70 -2.22
N ASN A 182 -10.20 10.69 -2.78
CA ASN A 182 -11.57 10.53 -3.26
C ASN A 182 -11.71 10.43 -4.78
N GLY A 183 -10.61 10.50 -5.54
CA GLY A 183 -10.68 10.57 -7.00
C GLY A 183 -9.54 9.90 -7.77
N ASP A 184 -8.39 9.67 -7.14
CA ASP A 184 -7.19 9.07 -7.74
C ASP A 184 -6.61 8.03 -6.74
N GLU A 185 -5.31 7.72 -6.85
CA GLU A 185 -4.56 6.86 -5.94
C GLU A 185 -4.39 7.53 -4.57
N GLY A 186 -4.27 6.74 -3.50
CA GLY A 186 -4.05 7.24 -2.15
C GLY A 186 -2.67 7.88 -2.03
N ILE A 187 -1.66 7.15 -2.49
CA ILE A 187 -0.25 7.54 -2.49
C ILE A 187 0.34 7.13 -3.83
N GLU A 188 1.00 8.08 -4.51
CA GLU A 188 1.80 7.80 -5.72
C GLU A 188 3.28 8.08 -5.42
N GLY A 189 4.11 7.06 -5.59
CA GLY A 189 5.56 7.11 -5.49
C GLY A 189 6.24 6.52 -6.71
N ARG A 190 7.56 6.63 -6.72
CA ARG A 190 8.45 6.15 -7.78
C ARG A 190 9.46 5.15 -7.25
N ASP A 191 10.51 4.87 -8.01
CA ASP A 191 11.69 4.16 -7.53
C ASP A 191 12.26 4.77 -6.22
N GLY A 192 12.73 3.90 -5.33
CA GLY A 192 13.24 4.29 -4.01
C GLY A 192 12.14 4.55 -2.97
N PHE A 193 10.89 4.17 -3.25
CA PHE A 193 9.79 4.29 -2.30
C PHE A 193 10.04 3.49 -1.01
N ASP A 194 9.85 4.10 0.16
CA ASP A 194 9.89 3.42 1.47
C ASP A 194 8.71 3.85 2.34
N MET A 195 7.74 2.96 2.53
CA MET A 195 6.57 3.23 3.35
C MET A 195 6.47 2.31 4.55
N THR A 196 6.10 2.87 5.69
CA THR A 196 5.58 2.12 6.84
C THR A 196 4.20 2.64 7.23
N ASN A 197 3.16 1.84 6.97
CA ASN A 197 1.81 2.05 7.50
C ASN A 197 1.70 1.36 8.87
N GLN A 198 1.70 2.13 9.94
CA GLN A 198 1.68 1.63 11.31
C GLN A 198 0.31 1.05 11.69
N VAL A 199 0.26 0.31 12.79
CA VAL A 199 -1.01 -0.09 13.42
C VAL A 199 -1.84 1.15 13.72
N GLY A 200 -3.06 1.19 13.18
CA GLY A 200 -3.97 2.34 13.28
C GLY A 200 -3.83 3.35 12.15
N GLY A 201 -2.76 3.25 11.33
CA GLY A 201 -2.66 3.95 10.07
C GLY A 201 -3.64 3.39 9.04
N ARG A 202 -4.26 4.29 8.28
CA ARG A 202 -5.23 3.96 7.24
C ARG A 202 -4.93 4.72 5.96
N VAL A 203 -4.92 3.99 4.85
CA VAL A 203 -4.94 4.53 3.48
C VAL A 203 -6.21 4.06 2.80
N GLU A 204 -6.98 4.98 2.25
CA GLU A 204 -8.17 4.70 1.44
C GLU A 204 -8.13 5.54 0.18
N ALA A 205 -8.31 4.92 -0.97
CA ALA A 205 -8.25 5.58 -2.26
C ALA A 205 -9.46 5.26 -3.14
N PHE A 206 -9.68 6.08 -4.16
CA PHE A 206 -10.68 5.81 -5.20
C PHE A 206 -10.13 4.90 -6.29
N ASP A 207 -8.83 5.03 -6.59
CA ASP A 207 -8.08 4.14 -7.46
C ASP A 207 -7.19 3.26 -6.57
N ASP A 208 -5.89 3.17 -6.79
CA ASP A 208 -5.03 2.31 -5.97
C ASP A 208 -4.79 2.87 -4.57
N GLY A 209 -4.79 1.99 -3.56
CA GLY A 209 -4.44 2.39 -2.20
C GLY A 209 -3.06 3.02 -2.16
N VAL A 210 -2.08 2.34 -2.76
CA VAL A 210 -0.70 2.81 -2.94
C VAL A 210 -0.19 2.33 -4.30
N GLN A 211 0.40 3.23 -5.07
CA GLN A 211 1.10 2.92 -6.33
C GLN A 211 2.56 3.33 -6.22
N PHE A 212 3.49 2.44 -6.58
CA PHE A 212 4.91 2.76 -6.65
C PHE A 212 5.66 1.85 -7.62
N GLY A 213 6.76 2.36 -8.19
CA GLY A 213 7.66 1.55 -9.01
C GLY A 213 8.42 0.52 -8.17
N ILE A 214 9.71 0.77 -7.91
CA ILE A 214 10.54 -0.12 -7.08
C ILE A 214 10.69 0.43 -5.66
N GLY A 215 10.31 -0.36 -4.65
CA GLY A 215 10.37 0.12 -3.27
C GLY A 215 10.26 -0.92 -2.17
N THR A 216 10.05 -0.44 -0.95
CA THR A 216 9.70 -1.24 0.21
C THR A 216 8.45 -0.69 0.86
N LEU A 217 7.44 -1.54 1.07
CA LEU A 217 6.22 -1.20 1.79
C LEU A 217 6.05 -2.15 2.98
N ARG A 218 5.89 -1.57 4.17
CA ARG A 218 5.59 -2.30 5.41
C ARG A 218 4.20 -1.92 5.89
N ASN A 219 3.27 -2.84 5.81
CA ASN A 219 1.90 -2.62 6.24
C ASN A 219 1.59 -3.37 7.55
N HIS A 220 1.25 -2.60 8.58
CA HIS A 220 0.69 -3.07 9.85
C HIS A 220 -0.70 -2.49 10.11
N GLY A 221 -1.16 -1.57 9.25
CA GLY A 221 -2.44 -0.88 9.33
C GLY A 221 -3.44 -1.42 8.31
N GLU A 222 -4.23 -0.52 7.73
CA GLU A 222 -5.18 -0.83 6.66
C GLU A 222 -4.83 -0.02 5.39
N ILE A 223 -4.76 -0.70 4.25
CA ILE A 223 -4.66 -0.12 2.91
C ILE A 223 -5.85 -0.63 2.10
N ILE A 224 -6.63 0.30 1.56
CA ILE A 224 -7.82 0.02 0.76
C ILE A 224 -7.73 0.79 -0.56
N GLY A 225 -7.68 0.06 -1.67
CA GLY A 225 -7.90 0.61 -3.00
C GLY A 225 -9.35 0.58 -3.42
N GLY A 226 -9.72 1.53 -4.27
CA GLY A 226 -10.90 1.45 -5.10
C GLY A 226 -10.68 0.69 -6.41
N ASP A 227 -9.44 0.52 -6.89
CA ASP A 227 -9.08 -0.50 -7.90
C ASP A 227 -8.18 -1.59 -7.29
N ASP A 228 -6.90 -1.30 -7.00
CA ASP A 228 -6.00 -2.24 -6.34
C ASP A 228 -5.60 -1.80 -4.93
N GLY A 229 -5.44 -2.78 -4.03
CA GLY A 229 -4.89 -2.45 -2.70
C GLY A 229 -3.51 -1.81 -2.82
N ILE A 230 -2.65 -2.41 -3.64
CA ILE A 230 -1.32 -1.91 -4.01
C ILE A 230 -1.11 -2.23 -5.50
N ASP A 231 -0.61 -1.26 -6.25
CA ASP A 231 -0.04 -1.43 -7.59
C ASP A 231 1.49 -1.24 -7.50
N VAL A 232 2.28 -2.17 -8.07
CA VAL A 232 3.74 -2.25 -7.87
C VAL A 232 4.52 -2.87 -9.04
N ASP A 233 5.68 -2.29 -9.37
CA ASP A 233 6.63 -2.90 -10.32
C ASP A 233 7.51 -3.96 -9.66
N GLY A 234 8.08 -3.65 -8.48
CA GLY A 234 9.00 -4.55 -7.78
C GLY A 234 9.49 -4.10 -6.41
N GLY A 235 10.32 -4.95 -5.77
CA GLY A 235 10.89 -4.67 -4.44
C GLY A 235 10.33 -5.57 -3.33
N LEU A 236 9.92 -5.00 -2.19
CA LEU A 236 9.51 -5.75 -1.00
C LEU A 236 8.20 -5.22 -0.42
N ILE A 237 7.23 -6.11 -0.21
CA ILE A 237 6.00 -5.86 0.55
C ILE A 237 6.00 -6.76 1.79
N GLU A 238 6.07 -6.18 2.98
CA GLU A 238 5.88 -6.89 4.26
C GLU A 238 4.50 -6.54 4.83
N ASN A 239 3.60 -7.52 4.91
CA ASN A 239 2.24 -7.31 5.41
C ASN A 239 1.98 -8.10 6.69
N THR A 240 1.55 -7.42 7.75
CA THR A 240 0.89 -8.02 8.92
C THR A 240 -0.43 -7.31 9.24
N GLY A 241 -0.88 -6.43 8.36
CA GLY A 241 -2.12 -5.67 8.45
C GLY A 241 -3.14 -6.15 7.43
N VAL A 242 -3.91 -5.22 6.88
CA VAL A 242 -4.89 -5.47 5.83
C VAL A 242 -4.49 -4.71 4.57
N ILE A 243 -4.42 -5.43 3.45
CA ILE A 243 -4.34 -4.89 2.09
C ILE A 243 -5.54 -5.45 1.35
N ARG A 244 -6.36 -4.59 0.75
CA ARG A 244 -7.50 -5.06 -0.05
C ARG A 244 -7.95 -4.04 -1.09
N THR A 245 -8.69 -4.54 -2.07
CA THR A 245 -9.54 -3.71 -2.92
C THR A 245 -10.98 -3.67 -2.40
N SER A 246 -11.66 -2.57 -2.66
CA SER A 246 -13.12 -2.41 -2.52
C SER A 246 -13.88 -2.63 -3.83
N SER A 247 -13.16 -2.79 -4.95
CA SER A 247 -13.72 -3.08 -6.27
C SER A 247 -14.26 -4.50 -6.37
N THR A 248 -15.17 -4.65 -7.32
CA THR A 248 -15.70 -5.95 -7.75
C THR A 248 -15.39 -6.22 -9.23
N ALA A 249 -14.51 -5.42 -9.83
CA ALA A 249 -13.97 -5.66 -11.17
C ALA A 249 -13.10 -6.93 -11.14
N PHE A 250 -13.07 -7.68 -12.23
CA PHE A 250 -12.51 -9.05 -12.20
C PHE A 250 -10.98 -9.06 -12.10
N ASP A 251 -10.34 -7.97 -12.52
CA ASP A 251 -8.92 -7.66 -12.49
C ASP A 251 -8.49 -7.05 -11.15
N ALA A 252 -9.39 -6.40 -10.43
CA ALA A 252 -9.07 -5.76 -9.15
C ALA A 252 -8.50 -6.73 -8.10
N ALA A 253 -7.32 -6.40 -7.61
CA ALA A 253 -6.46 -7.21 -6.80
C ALA A 253 -6.20 -6.62 -5.40
N GLY A 254 -5.80 -7.49 -4.47
CA GLY A 254 -5.18 -7.03 -3.24
C GLY A 254 -3.82 -6.39 -3.53
N ILE A 255 -3.02 -7.04 -4.37
CA ILE A 255 -1.77 -6.53 -4.94
C ILE A 255 -1.78 -6.83 -6.43
N ASP A 256 -1.66 -5.81 -7.27
CA ASP A 256 -1.39 -5.94 -8.70
C ASP A 256 0.11 -5.72 -8.97
N ILE A 257 0.65 -6.41 -9.97
CA ILE A 257 2.07 -6.45 -10.27
C ILE A 257 2.30 -6.10 -11.73
N ASP A 258 2.96 -4.98 -11.94
CA ASP A 258 3.21 -4.39 -13.25
C ASP A 258 4.29 -5.14 -14.06
N GLU A 259 4.19 -5.01 -15.37
CA GLU A 259 5.00 -5.72 -16.34
C GLU A 259 6.43 -5.17 -16.52
N VAL A 260 6.60 -3.86 -16.33
CA VAL A 260 7.83 -3.11 -16.60
C VAL A 260 8.14 -2.14 -15.49
N ASP A 261 9.42 -1.82 -15.31
CA ASP A 261 9.81 -0.71 -14.44
C ASP A 261 9.51 0.65 -15.10
N GLU A 262 9.63 1.75 -14.36
CA GLU A 262 9.48 3.12 -14.89
C GLU A 262 10.36 3.42 -16.13
N ALA A 263 11.51 2.76 -16.28
CA ALA A 263 12.40 2.92 -17.43
C ALA A 263 12.01 2.03 -18.63
N GLY A 264 10.94 1.25 -18.53
CA GLY A 264 10.47 0.28 -19.53
C GLY A 264 11.32 -1.00 -19.56
N GLY A 265 12.08 -1.26 -18.50
CA GLY A 265 12.90 -2.43 -18.27
C GLY A 265 12.15 -3.56 -17.57
N THR A 266 12.88 -4.63 -17.24
CA THR A 266 12.34 -5.71 -16.41
C THR A 266 12.60 -5.36 -14.94
N PRO A 267 11.57 -5.27 -14.10
CA PRO A 267 11.72 -4.99 -12.68
C PRO A 267 12.62 -6.03 -11.98
N PRO A 268 13.22 -5.67 -10.82
CA PRO A 268 13.81 -6.66 -9.93
C PRO A 268 12.73 -7.61 -9.41
N THR A 269 13.14 -8.75 -8.84
CA THR A 269 12.22 -9.67 -8.15
C THR A 269 11.42 -8.93 -7.09
N LEU A 270 10.10 -9.09 -7.12
CA LEU A 270 9.20 -8.68 -6.05
C LEU A 270 9.11 -9.78 -4.99
N VAL A 271 9.23 -9.38 -3.73
CA VAL A 271 9.04 -10.24 -2.57
C VAL A 271 7.80 -9.77 -1.81
N ILE A 272 6.84 -10.66 -1.62
CA ILE A 272 5.62 -10.42 -0.85
C ILE A 272 5.63 -11.33 0.38
N ASP A 273 5.92 -10.76 1.54
CA ASP A 273 5.93 -11.45 2.83
C ASP A 273 4.64 -11.12 3.60
N ASN A 274 3.60 -11.95 3.42
CA ASN A 274 2.35 -11.85 4.16
C ASN A 274 2.46 -12.64 5.48
N GLY A 275 2.87 -11.95 6.55
CA GLY A 275 3.12 -12.50 7.87
C GLY A 275 1.85 -12.90 8.65
N ASP A 276 2.06 -13.42 9.87
CA ASP A 276 0.98 -13.84 10.77
C ASP A 276 -0.02 -12.71 11.04
N GLY A 277 -1.31 -13.00 10.87
CA GLY A 277 -2.40 -12.02 10.97
C GLY A 277 -2.56 -11.07 9.77
N GLY A 278 -1.66 -11.13 8.78
CA GLY A 278 -1.78 -10.38 7.53
C GLY A 278 -2.93 -10.88 6.66
N LEU A 279 -3.66 -9.93 6.05
CA LEU A 279 -4.69 -10.19 5.04
C LEU A 279 -4.32 -9.47 3.74
N ILE A 280 -4.35 -10.21 2.64
CA ILE A 280 -4.37 -9.69 1.26
C ILE A 280 -5.67 -10.20 0.62
N GLU A 281 -6.54 -9.30 0.14
CA GLU A 281 -7.87 -9.68 -0.37
C GLU A 281 -8.28 -8.84 -1.59
N GLY A 282 -8.71 -9.50 -2.66
CA GLY A 282 -9.30 -8.82 -3.83
C GLY A 282 -10.23 -9.73 -4.61
N GLN A 283 -10.68 -9.33 -5.80
CA GLN A 283 -11.29 -10.32 -6.71
C GLN A 283 -10.23 -11.35 -7.07
N ILE A 284 -9.00 -10.89 -7.27
CA ILE A 284 -7.78 -11.69 -7.20
C ILE A 284 -6.99 -11.27 -5.96
N GLY A 285 -6.39 -12.20 -5.21
CA GLY A 285 -5.59 -11.81 -4.03
C GLY A 285 -4.31 -11.10 -4.44
N ILE A 286 -3.51 -11.76 -5.28
CA ILE A 286 -2.31 -11.23 -5.92
C ILE A 286 -2.41 -11.51 -7.42
N PHE A 287 -2.36 -10.47 -8.23
CA PHE A 287 -2.41 -10.54 -9.69
C PHE A 287 -1.07 -10.05 -10.26
N ALA A 288 -0.67 -10.64 -11.39
CA ALA A 288 0.46 -10.13 -12.16
C ALA A 288 0.01 -9.94 -13.60
N ASP A 289 0.38 -8.79 -14.14
CA ASP A 289 -0.11 -8.36 -15.43
C ASP A 289 0.36 -9.34 -16.53
N PRO A 290 -0.44 -9.63 -17.58
CA PRO A 290 -0.16 -10.75 -18.49
C PRO A 290 1.20 -10.70 -19.22
N ALA A 291 1.82 -9.53 -19.30
CA ALA A 291 3.14 -9.33 -19.89
C ALA A 291 4.29 -9.32 -18.87
N ALA A 292 4.01 -9.43 -17.57
CA ALA A 292 5.03 -9.54 -16.54
C ALA A 292 5.91 -10.78 -16.77
N VAL A 293 7.21 -10.59 -16.60
CA VAL A 293 8.21 -11.64 -16.82
C VAL A 293 9.16 -11.83 -15.64
N HIS A 294 9.22 -10.89 -14.70
CA HIS A 294 10.17 -10.96 -13.59
C HIS A 294 9.69 -11.96 -12.53
N ALA A 295 10.62 -12.67 -11.88
CA ALA A 295 10.29 -13.66 -10.86
C ALA A 295 9.63 -13.01 -9.64
N ILE A 296 8.70 -13.72 -8.99
CA ILE A 296 8.04 -13.30 -7.75
C ILE A 296 8.30 -14.31 -6.63
N GLU A 297 8.55 -13.82 -5.42
CA GLU A 297 8.59 -14.64 -4.21
C GLU A 297 7.46 -14.26 -3.27
N ILE A 298 6.51 -15.17 -3.05
CA ILE A 298 5.39 -14.99 -2.14
C ILE A 298 5.60 -15.88 -0.92
N ARG A 299 5.72 -15.30 0.27
CA ARG A 299 5.76 -16.03 1.55
C ARG A 299 4.49 -15.73 2.32
N ASN A 300 3.66 -16.74 2.53
CA ASN A 300 2.39 -16.60 3.22
C ASN A 300 2.38 -17.36 4.55
N ALA A 301 2.25 -16.60 5.64
CA ALA A 301 1.87 -17.05 6.97
C ALA A 301 0.53 -16.47 7.46
N GLY A 302 -0.07 -15.55 6.70
CA GLY A 302 -1.40 -14.98 6.90
C GLY A 302 -2.45 -15.56 5.94
N ARG A 303 -3.41 -14.73 5.55
CA ARG A 303 -4.50 -15.06 4.61
C ARG A 303 -4.36 -14.31 3.29
N ILE A 304 -4.41 -15.03 2.17
CA ILE A 304 -4.55 -14.46 0.82
C ILE A 304 -5.87 -14.95 0.24
N ALA A 305 -6.77 -14.04 -0.13
CA ALA A 305 -8.13 -14.37 -0.55
C ALA A 305 -8.49 -13.76 -1.90
N GLY A 306 -8.92 -14.63 -2.82
CA GLY A 306 -9.45 -14.30 -4.14
C GLY A 306 -10.95 -14.50 -4.20
N LEU A 307 -11.72 -13.42 -4.03
CA LEU A 307 -13.17 -13.46 -3.99
C LEU A 307 -13.80 -13.84 -5.34
N GLY A 308 -13.07 -13.63 -6.43
CA GLY A 308 -13.40 -14.05 -7.80
C GLY A 308 -13.08 -15.52 -8.11
N GLY A 309 -12.39 -16.21 -7.20
CA GLY A 309 -12.04 -17.63 -7.31
C GLY A 309 -10.54 -17.91 -7.48
N GLU A 310 -9.73 -16.89 -7.75
CA GLU A 310 -8.26 -16.99 -7.91
C GLU A 310 -7.59 -16.18 -6.80
N ALA A 311 -6.83 -16.82 -5.91
CA ALA A 311 -6.10 -16.15 -4.85
C ALA A 311 -4.78 -15.56 -5.36
N ILE A 312 -4.10 -16.27 -6.27
CA ILE A 312 -2.84 -15.85 -6.87
C ILE A 312 -2.89 -16.22 -8.35
N HIS A 313 -2.57 -15.27 -9.22
CA HIS A 313 -2.47 -15.49 -10.66
C HIS A 313 -1.23 -14.79 -11.19
N LEU A 314 -0.22 -15.58 -11.55
CA LEU A 314 1.04 -15.10 -12.14
C LEU A 314 0.97 -15.14 -13.66
N ALA A 315 1.73 -14.26 -14.32
CA ALA A 315 1.71 -14.14 -15.76
C ALA A 315 2.27 -15.39 -16.46
N PRO A 316 1.76 -15.77 -17.64
CA PRO A 316 2.28 -16.94 -18.37
C PRO A 316 3.76 -16.84 -18.76
N GLY A 317 4.31 -15.62 -18.82
CA GLY A 317 5.71 -15.33 -19.13
C GLY A 317 6.62 -15.17 -17.92
N GLN A 318 6.08 -15.28 -16.70
CA GLN A 318 6.82 -15.08 -15.45
C GLN A 318 7.97 -16.08 -15.35
N MET A 319 9.16 -15.60 -14.95
CA MET A 319 10.31 -16.44 -14.61
C MET A 319 10.06 -17.25 -13.33
N ASP A 320 10.99 -18.16 -13.00
CA ASP A 320 10.98 -19.03 -11.82
C ASP A 320 10.56 -18.28 -10.54
N SER A 321 9.35 -18.58 -10.07
CA SER A 321 8.69 -17.95 -8.93
C SER A 321 8.53 -18.94 -7.77
N LEU A 322 8.33 -18.39 -6.57
CA LEU A 322 8.22 -19.14 -5.32
C LEU A 322 6.91 -18.79 -4.62
N LEU A 323 6.16 -19.82 -4.20
CA LEU A 323 5.15 -19.69 -3.14
C LEU A 323 5.58 -20.53 -1.94
N GLU A 324 5.85 -19.88 -0.81
CA GLU A 324 6.10 -20.51 0.47
C GLU A 324 4.87 -20.42 1.37
N LEU A 325 4.40 -21.56 1.87
CA LEU A 325 3.30 -21.65 2.82
C LEU A 325 3.85 -22.09 4.18
N SER A 326 3.72 -21.25 5.21
CA SER A 326 4.22 -21.53 6.56
C SER A 326 3.27 -21.00 7.64
N GLY A 327 3.47 -21.37 8.91
CA GLY A 327 2.64 -20.85 10.00
C GLY A 327 1.16 -21.09 9.78
N ALA A 328 0.33 -20.06 10.00
CA ALA A 328 -1.12 -20.14 9.87
C ALA A 328 -1.63 -19.88 8.44
N SER A 329 -0.79 -20.12 7.43
CA SER A 329 -1.09 -19.90 6.01
C SER A 329 -2.50 -20.35 5.62
N GLU A 330 -3.27 -19.43 5.03
CA GLU A 330 -4.55 -19.68 4.40
C GLU A 330 -4.57 -19.05 3.00
N ILE A 331 -4.86 -19.88 1.99
CA ILE A 331 -5.10 -19.43 0.61
C ILE A 331 -6.55 -19.75 0.26
N GLU A 332 -7.35 -18.73 -0.05
CA GLU A 332 -8.75 -18.87 -0.45
C GLU A 332 -8.93 -18.55 -1.94
N GLY A 333 -8.85 -19.59 -2.77
CA GLY A 333 -8.94 -19.47 -4.22
C GLY A 333 -7.82 -20.25 -4.90
N ALA A 334 -7.92 -20.42 -6.22
CA ALA A 334 -6.92 -21.10 -7.02
C ALA A 334 -5.59 -20.33 -7.01
N VAL A 335 -4.50 -21.06 -7.21
CA VAL A 335 -3.16 -20.50 -7.43
C VAL A 335 -2.72 -20.91 -8.82
N ILE A 336 -2.36 -19.95 -9.66
CA ILE A 336 -1.89 -20.16 -11.03
C ILE A 336 -0.48 -19.59 -11.11
N PHE A 337 0.50 -20.47 -11.29
CA PHE A 337 1.88 -20.12 -11.56
C PHE A 337 2.11 -19.74 -13.03
N GLY A 338 3.33 -19.28 -13.34
CA GLY A 338 3.70 -18.74 -14.64
C GLY A 338 4.25 -19.79 -15.60
N GLY A 339 5.25 -19.38 -16.38
CA GLY A 339 5.92 -20.24 -17.37
C GLY A 339 7.34 -20.68 -16.96
N GLY A 340 7.76 -20.33 -15.74
CA GLY A 340 9.09 -20.62 -15.19
C GLY A 340 9.18 -22.02 -14.56
N ASP A 341 10.36 -22.40 -14.07
CA ASP A 341 10.51 -23.60 -13.24
C ASP A 341 10.11 -23.25 -11.79
N ASP A 342 8.80 -23.23 -11.53
CA ASP A 342 8.22 -22.68 -10.30
C ASP A 342 8.33 -23.61 -9.08
N THR A 343 8.30 -23.03 -7.88
CA THR A 343 8.38 -23.79 -6.62
C THR A 343 7.22 -23.49 -5.67
N LEU A 344 6.50 -24.53 -5.27
CA LEU A 344 5.63 -24.52 -4.09
C LEU A 344 6.41 -25.12 -2.90
N LEU A 345 6.78 -24.29 -1.93
CA LEU A 345 7.43 -24.70 -0.69
C LEU A 345 6.40 -24.86 0.44
N ILE A 346 6.27 -26.08 0.94
CA ILE A 346 5.48 -26.42 2.13
C ILE A 346 6.41 -26.34 3.34
N GLY A 347 6.29 -25.24 4.08
CA GLY A 347 7.06 -24.93 5.28
C GLY A 347 6.44 -25.49 6.56
N ASP A 348 6.76 -24.84 7.68
CA ASP A 348 6.31 -25.20 9.02
C ASP A 348 4.84 -24.79 9.26
N LEU A 349 3.92 -25.49 8.59
CA LEU A 349 2.47 -25.24 8.70
C LEU A 349 1.92 -25.58 10.09
N THR A 350 1.09 -24.69 10.60
CA THR A 350 0.32 -24.84 11.85
C THR A 350 -1.18 -24.97 11.62
N THR A 351 -1.63 -24.91 10.36
CA THR A 351 -3.03 -25.05 9.95
C THR A 351 -3.40 -26.47 9.51
N SER A 352 -4.67 -26.80 9.66
CA SER A 352 -5.31 -28.00 9.11
C SER A 352 -6.18 -27.64 7.91
N GLY A 353 -6.40 -28.56 6.97
CA GLY A 353 -7.38 -28.40 5.89
C GLY A 353 -6.79 -28.49 4.49
N HIS A 354 -7.32 -27.72 3.55
CA HIS A 354 -6.81 -27.65 2.18
C HIS A 354 -5.82 -26.50 2.06
N LEU A 355 -4.66 -26.71 1.42
CA LEU A 355 -3.65 -25.66 1.21
C LEU A 355 -4.21 -24.44 0.44
N SER A 356 -5.23 -24.65 -0.38
CA SER A 356 -5.91 -23.64 -1.20
C SER A 356 -7.45 -23.70 -1.00
N ASN A 357 -7.89 -24.01 0.23
CA ASN A 357 -9.31 -24.07 0.63
C ASN A 357 -10.24 -24.85 -0.32
N GLY A 358 -9.74 -25.93 -0.94
CA GLY A 358 -10.48 -26.80 -1.85
C GLY A 358 -10.33 -26.46 -3.33
N PHE A 359 -9.59 -25.40 -3.66
CA PHE A 359 -9.15 -25.08 -5.01
C PHE A 359 -7.82 -25.77 -5.35
N GLU A 360 -7.42 -25.62 -6.60
CA GLU A 360 -6.23 -26.22 -7.18
C GLU A 360 -5.08 -25.22 -7.21
N ILE A 361 -3.86 -25.73 -7.07
CA ILE A 361 -2.62 -25.01 -7.36
C ILE A 361 -2.07 -25.58 -8.67
N ASP A 362 -2.00 -24.77 -9.72
CA ASP A 362 -1.45 -25.15 -11.02
C ASP A 362 -0.05 -24.57 -11.16
N GLY A 363 0.94 -25.43 -11.38
CA GLY A 363 2.34 -25.06 -11.61
C GLY A 363 2.59 -24.36 -12.95
N GLY A 364 1.64 -24.40 -13.88
CA GLY A 364 1.78 -23.73 -15.18
C GLY A 364 2.66 -24.47 -16.18
N GLU A 365 3.36 -23.74 -17.05
CA GLU A 365 4.36 -24.33 -17.94
C GLU A 365 5.70 -24.37 -17.21
N GLY A 366 6.41 -25.50 -17.24
CA GLY A 366 7.72 -25.55 -16.58
C GLY A 366 8.09 -26.91 -16.04
N GLY A 367 9.22 -26.94 -15.33
CA GLY A 367 9.72 -28.05 -14.55
C GLY A 367 9.39 -27.93 -13.07
N ASP A 368 8.13 -27.66 -12.72
CA ASP A 368 7.74 -27.16 -11.39
C ASP A 368 7.95 -28.19 -10.28
N LEU A 369 8.20 -27.65 -9.09
CA LEU A 369 8.61 -28.38 -7.90
C LEU A 369 7.66 -28.14 -6.73
N VAL A 370 7.18 -29.22 -6.13
CA VAL A 370 6.67 -29.19 -4.76
C VAL A 370 7.82 -29.57 -3.83
N SER A 371 8.18 -28.70 -2.89
CA SER A 371 9.23 -28.94 -1.92
C SER A 371 8.67 -28.93 -0.52
N PHE A 372 9.08 -29.87 0.32
CA PHE A 372 8.78 -29.88 1.75
C PHE A 372 10.01 -29.43 2.54
N ALA A 373 9.80 -28.56 3.53
CA ALA A 373 10.85 -28.08 4.42
C ALA A 373 11.53 -29.21 5.22
N GLU A 374 12.70 -28.89 5.80
CA GLU A 374 13.42 -29.83 6.66
C GLU A 374 12.55 -30.28 7.84
N GLY A 375 12.50 -31.58 8.09
CA GLY A 375 11.70 -32.18 9.15
C GLY A 375 10.55 -33.02 8.62
N TYR A 376 10.04 -32.71 7.43
CA TYR A 376 9.09 -33.57 6.73
C TYR A 376 9.79 -34.80 6.17
N GLU A 377 9.16 -35.95 6.37
CA GLU A 377 9.59 -37.25 5.89
C GLU A 377 8.54 -37.80 4.93
N LEU A 378 8.96 -38.71 4.04
CA LEU A 378 8.02 -39.39 3.14
C LEU A 378 6.90 -40.13 3.90
N SER A 379 7.14 -40.50 5.16
CA SER A 379 6.12 -41.14 6.01
C SER A 379 4.97 -40.24 6.43
N ASP A 380 5.13 -38.93 6.30
CA ASP A 380 4.13 -37.94 6.70
C ASP A 380 3.05 -37.79 5.61
N LEU A 381 3.38 -38.13 4.35
CA LEU A 381 2.42 -38.33 3.27
C LEU A 381 1.69 -39.67 3.46
N TYR A 382 0.40 -39.62 3.80
CA TYR A 382 -0.39 -40.83 4.08
C TYR A 382 -1.50 -41.12 3.06
N ASP A 383 -1.85 -40.16 2.21
CA ASP A 383 -2.70 -40.38 1.05
C ASP A 383 -2.09 -39.68 -0.17
N ILE A 384 -2.03 -40.37 -1.31
CA ILE A 384 -1.51 -39.82 -2.55
C ILE A 384 -2.18 -40.48 -3.74
N SER A 385 -2.67 -39.66 -4.68
CA SER A 385 -3.36 -40.09 -5.87
C SER A 385 -2.98 -39.20 -7.04
N LEU A 386 -2.88 -39.82 -8.22
CA LEU A 386 -2.63 -39.12 -9.47
C LEU A 386 -3.69 -39.56 -10.48
N ALA A 387 -4.55 -38.62 -10.86
CA ALA A 387 -5.65 -38.84 -11.80
C ALA A 387 -5.46 -37.93 -13.01
N GLY A 388 -4.85 -38.47 -14.07
CA GLY A 388 -4.38 -37.65 -15.18
C GLY A 388 -3.14 -36.87 -14.76
N ASP A 389 -3.25 -35.55 -14.79
CA ASP A 389 -2.30 -34.51 -14.38
C ASP A 389 -2.56 -33.98 -12.96
N LEU A 390 -3.73 -34.28 -12.37
CA LEU A 390 -4.07 -33.84 -11.02
C LEU A 390 -3.45 -34.77 -9.97
N LEU A 391 -2.47 -34.24 -9.24
CA LEU A 391 -1.87 -34.84 -8.05
C LEU A 391 -2.66 -34.38 -6.82
N THR A 392 -3.23 -35.32 -6.07
CA THR A 392 -3.81 -35.03 -4.75
C THR A 392 -3.04 -35.78 -3.68
N PHE A 393 -2.78 -35.14 -2.56
CA PHE A 393 -2.19 -35.81 -1.40
C PHE A 393 -2.69 -35.24 -0.08
N SER A 394 -2.57 -36.05 0.97
CA SER A 394 -2.79 -35.67 2.36
C SER A 394 -1.55 -35.98 3.18
N PHE A 395 -1.21 -35.09 4.10
CA PHE A 395 -0.03 -35.19 4.95
C PHE A 395 -0.28 -34.64 6.36
N GLU A 396 0.49 -35.16 7.32
CA GLU A 396 0.55 -34.61 8.67
C GLU A 396 1.58 -33.47 8.66
N THR A 397 1.19 -32.27 9.09
CA THR A 397 2.09 -31.11 9.23
C THR A 397 3.07 -31.36 10.38
N LEU A 398 4.16 -30.57 10.44
CA LEU A 398 5.11 -30.66 11.57
C LEU A 398 4.49 -30.30 12.93
N SER A 399 3.35 -29.60 12.92
CA SER A 399 2.56 -29.32 14.12
C SER A 399 1.58 -30.44 14.50
N GLY A 400 1.44 -31.48 13.67
CA GLY A 400 0.55 -32.62 13.89
C GLY A 400 -0.87 -32.43 13.38
N GLU A 401 -1.10 -31.43 12.52
CA GLU A 401 -2.38 -31.17 11.87
C GLU A 401 -2.48 -31.90 10.53
N ASP A 402 -3.70 -32.22 10.08
CA ASP A 402 -3.92 -32.85 8.78
C ASP A 402 -4.10 -31.79 7.68
N ALA A 403 -3.25 -31.83 6.66
CA ALA A 403 -3.32 -30.95 5.49
C ALA A 403 -3.49 -31.75 4.19
N THR A 404 -4.10 -31.10 3.20
CA THR A 404 -4.43 -31.71 1.91
C THR A 404 -4.14 -30.73 0.76
N ALA A 405 -3.67 -31.27 -0.36
CA ALA A 405 -3.32 -30.49 -1.54
C ALA A 405 -3.93 -31.11 -2.80
N ALA A 406 -4.28 -30.25 -3.76
CA ALA A 406 -4.70 -30.62 -5.11
C ALA A 406 -3.88 -29.78 -6.08
N LEU A 407 -3.01 -30.44 -6.85
CA LEU A 407 -1.96 -29.80 -7.62
C LEU A 407 -1.97 -30.27 -9.08
N ARG A 408 -1.71 -29.37 -10.02
CA ARG A 408 -1.45 -29.68 -11.44
C ARG A 408 -0.08 -29.19 -11.88
N SER A 409 0.39 -29.80 -12.97
CA SER A 409 1.58 -29.38 -13.71
C SER A 409 2.93 -29.53 -12.99
N PHE A 410 2.95 -29.86 -11.70
CA PHE A 410 4.19 -30.18 -10.99
C PHE A 410 4.91 -31.44 -11.49
N ALA A 411 6.15 -31.27 -11.93
CA ALA A 411 7.01 -32.35 -12.42
C ALA A 411 7.72 -33.11 -11.28
N TRP A 412 7.99 -32.44 -10.17
CA TRP A 412 8.84 -32.95 -9.10
C TRP A 412 8.23 -32.77 -7.71
N LEU A 413 8.58 -33.70 -6.82
CA LEU A 413 8.28 -33.65 -5.39
C LEU A 413 9.57 -33.90 -4.60
N ASP A 414 9.97 -32.96 -3.76
CA ASP A 414 11.09 -33.07 -2.83
C ASP A 414 10.58 -33.24 -1.39
N ILE A 415 10.92 -34.37 -0.76
CA ILE A 415 10.53 -34.67 0.62
C ILE A 415 11.54 -35.64 1.26
N GLY A 416 11.85 -35.46 2.56
CA GLY A 416 12.79 -36.32 3.29
C GLY A 416 14.21 -36.33 2.69
N GLY A 417 14.63 -35.25 2.04
CA GLY A 417 15.93 -35.13 1.37
C GLY A 417 16.07 -35.93 0.06
N ALA A 418 14.96 -36.40 -0.52
CA ALA A 418 14.94 -37.10 -1.80
C ALA A 418 14.00 -36.43 -2.81
N ARG A 419 14.38 -36.49 -4.09
CA ARG A 419 13.58 -35.99 -5.23
C ARG A 419 12.86 -37.12 -5.94
N TYR A 420 11.58 -36.92 -6.19
CA TYR A 420 10.69 -37.86 -6.86
C TYR A 420 10.07 -37.23 -8.11
N ALA A 421 10.10 -37.96 -9.22
CA ALA A 421 9.35 -37.55 -10.41
C ALA A 421 7.87 -37.89 -10.24
N VAL A 422 7.00 -36.92 -10.48
CA VAL A 422 5.54 -37.14 -10.50
C VAL A 422 5.18 -37.73 -11.86
N ARG A 423 4.84 -39.03 -11.90
CA ARG A 423 4.50 -39.74 -13.15
C ARG A 423 3.32 -40.67 -12.97
N GLY A 424 2.36 -40.59 -13.89
CA GLY A 424 1.28 -41.57 -14.01
C GLY A 424 1.82 -42.96 -14.35
N ALA A 425 1.11 -44.00 -13.92
CA ALA A 425 1.45 -45.39 -14.24
C ALA A 425 1.37 -45.64 -15.77
N GLY A 426 2.51 -45.58 -16.46
CA GLY A 426 2.57 -45.82 -17.91
C GLY A 426 3.80 -45.29 -18.66
N VAL A 427 4.70 -44.54 -18.03
CA VAL A 427 5.87 -43.95 -18.69
C VAL A 427 7.16 -44.70 -18.36
N SER A 428 7.90 -45.11 -19.40
CA SER A 428 9.16 -45.87 -19.31
C SER A 428 10.24 -45.09 -18.57
N ALA A 429 10.83 -45.71 -17.54
CA ALA A 429 11.93 -45.16 -16.75
C ALA A 429 13.19 -44.92 -17.62
N VAL A 430 13.70 -43.69 -17.60
CA VAL A 430 15.06 -43.35 -18.04
C VAL A 430 15.94 -43.33 -16.79
N PRO A 431 17.13 -43.95 -16.78
CA PRO A 431 17.98 -43.97 -15.60
C PRO A 431 18.71 -42.64 -15.44
N ALA A 432 18.53 -41.99 -14.29
CA ALA A 432 19.41 -40.95 -13.77
C ALA A 432 19.84 -41.32 -12.34
N PRO A 433 21.06 -40.98 -11.91
CA PRO A 433 21.58 -41.40 -10.62
C PRO A 433 20.82 -40.68 -9.49
N LEU A 434 20.46 -41.43 -8.45
CA LEU A 434 19.88 -40.96 -7.18
C LEU A 434 18.46 -40.35 -7.20
N ALA A 435 17.70 -40.42 -8.29
CA ALA A 435 16.26 -40.08 -8.28
C ALA A 435 15.41 -41.33 -8.01
N GLY A 436 14.52 -41.27 -7.01
CA GLY A 436 13.48 -42.27 -6.79
C GLY A 436 12.31 -42.04 -7.75
N VAL A 437 11.64 -43.10 -8.21
CA VAL A 437 10.36 -42.97 -8.95
C VAL A 437 9.23 -43.23 -7.98
N LEU A 438 8.38 -42.22 -7.74
CA LEU A 438 7.12 -42.42 -7.04
C LEU A 438 6.10 -42.97 -8.05
N LEU A 439 5.94 -44.30 -8.08
CA LEU A 439 4.93 -44.94 -8.92
C LEU A 439 3.56 -44.81 -8.25
N ILE A 440 2.83 -43.74 -8.56
CA ILE A 440 1.47 -43.51 -8.08
C ILE A 440 0.52 -44.30 -9.00
N SER A 441 0.47 -45.62 -8.85
CA SER A 441 -0.60 -46.42 -9.46
C SER A 441 -1.82 -46.37 -8.56
N GLY A 442 -2.96 -45.92 -9.08
CA GLY A 442 -4.24 -45.92 -8.37
C GLY A 442 -4.57 -47.29 -7.76
N LEU A 443 -4.19 -47.46 -6.51
CA LEU A 443 -4.51 -48.58 -5.64
C LEU A 443 -4.57 -48.03 -4.22
N ALA A 444 -5.80 -47.77 -3.78
CA ALA A 444 -6.13 -47.55 -2.39
C ALA A 444 -5.50 -48.65 -1.52
N GLY A 445 -4.73 -48.24 -0.51
CA GLY A 445 -4.37 -49.03 0.66
C GLY A 445 -3.21 -50.02 0.49
N LEU A 446 -2.08 -49.72 1.15
CA LEU A 446 -1.36 -50.63 2.07
C LEU A 446 -0.03 -50.02 2.57
N ALA A 447 -0.10 -49.11 3.55
CA ALA A 447 0.94 -48.94 4.60
C ALA A 447 0.49 -48.06 5.80
N GLY A 448 -0.82 -47.84 6.02
CA GLY A 448 -1.32 -46.96 7.09
C GLY A 448 -1.87 -47.69 8.33
N VAL A 449 -1.25 -48.78 8.78
CA VAL A 449 -1.63 -49.41 10.07
C VAL A 449 -0.37 -49.80 10.83
N ALA A 450 0.22 -48.84 11.56
CA ALA A 450 0.63 -48.99 12.96
C ALA A 450 1.56 -47.86 13.44
N ARG A 451 1.01 -46.72 13.88
CA ARG A 451 1.60 -45.92 14.98
C ARG A 451 0.46 -45.39 15.84
N ARG A 452 0.16 -46.15 16.91
CA ARG A 452 0.41 -45.77 18.32
C ARG A 452 -0.25 -44.46 18.73
N ARG A 453 -1.49 -44.59 19.22
CA ARG A 453 -1.93 -43.89 20.43
C ARG A 453 -0.84 -43.98 21.51
N ARG A 454 -0.19 -42.87 21.81
CA ARG A 454 0.36 -42.54 23.13
C ARG A 454 -0.46 -41.34 23.59
N ALA A 455 -1.57 -41.56 24.30
CA ALA A 455 -1.65 -41.74 25.75
C ALA A 455 -1.37 -40.44 26.52
N ALA A 456 -2.49 -39.81 26.92
CA ALA A 456 -2.73 -38.91 28.06
C ALA A 456 -1.90 -37.63 28.20
#